data_AF-A0A4S4K7A6-F1
#
_entry.id   AF-A0A4S4K7A6-F1
#
_cell.length_a   1.000
_cell.length_b   1.000
_cell.length_c   1.000
_cell.angle_alpha   90.00
_cell.angle_beta   90.00
_cell.angle_gamma   90.00
#
_symmetry.space_group_name_H-M   'P 1'
#
loop_
_entity.id
_entity.type
_entity.pdbx_description
1 polymer ?
#
loop_
_entity_poly.entity_id
_entity_poly.type
_entity_poly.pdbx_seq_one_letter_code
_entity_poly.pdbx_strand_id
1 'polypeptide(L)'
;MKGPARPLVSLKRAGNKASSAQISNKTSQSVRVDNSTSSRPQAPSTVKSATSLAASGNATTNEGRSSSKRQRFKMRDLPEGMEKPFSNELIPRIRKLTGQLPAWHSPTLENIQSLMDEIFPDYMDQYRIQEGDVYCKLVTARLSDWRSGFATAAMTAVGTLWAGNLQRALEEIGTEIKPAVIAEQVQWMLGDEEAGLNRPLYWRSWEELEGSGGVQKSGRLRSEVILFTFYWHLQSITGLSLFDNDDDAPPIGAYTLAIQAVERAYKAHVTGEKVLPTGQTAWFSVDNWGDTFKYAAGRKIKNARASKFSNTIAAFTLRDWEMILNDTNVLRTGLKMEGRKKVAGSASGSAYESDEGDSGPEYEVMLSD
;
A
#
# COMPACT_ATOMS: atom_id res chain seq x y z
N MET A 1 -5.56 29.32 -25.19
CA MET A 1 -5.63 28.30 -24.11
C MET A 1 -4.25 27.69 -23.99
N LYS A 2 -3.52 28.02 -22.91
CA LYS A 2 -2.16 27.49 -22.66
C LYS A 2 -2.32 26.06 -22.13
N GLY A 3 -1.56 25.11 -22.69
CA GLY A 3 -1.53 23.72 -22.22
C GLY A 3 -0.99 23.61 -20.77
N PRO A 4 -1.19 22.46 -20.12
CA PRO A 4 -0.76 22.24 -18.74
C PRO A 4 0.76 22.40 -18.59
N ALA A 5 1.19 22.95 -17.44
CA ALA A 5 2.60 23.22 -17.18
C ALA A 5 3.36 21.91 -16.95
N ARG A 6 4.56 21.81 -17.55
CA ARG A 6 5.41 20.61 -17.46
C ARG A 6 5.91 20.38 -16.02
N PRO A 7 6.09 19.12 -15.57
CA PRO A 7 6.66 18.84 -14.25
C PRO A 7 8.12 19.29 -14.15
N LEU A 8 8.43 20.09 -13.12
CA LEU A 8 9.79 20.58 -12.82
C LEU A 8 10.78 19.47 -12.41
N VAL A 9 10.28 18.29 -12.05
CA VAL A 9 11.10 17.16 -11.60
C VAL A 9 11.93 16.57 -12.76
N SER A 10 11.55 16.80 -14.01
CA SER A 10 12.24 16.24 -15.18
C SER A 10 13.52 17.02 -15.59
N LEU A 11 13.80 18.17 -14.98
CA LEU A 11 14.92 19.04 -15.37
C LEU A 11 16.30 18.65 -14.79
N LYS A 12 16.38 17.70 -13.86
CA LYS A 12 17.62 17.45 -13.09
C LYS A 12 18.41 16.19 -13.44
N ARG A 13 18.01 15.39 -14.44
CA ARG A 13 18.77 14.17 -14.79
C ARG A 13 19.52 14.19 -16.12
N ALA A 14 19.47 15.31 -16.84
CA ALA A 14 20.31 15.53 -18.03
C ALA A 14 21.69 16.08 -17.63
N GLY A 15 22.49 15.25 -16.95
CA GLY A 15 23.91 15.50 -16.70
C GLY A 15 24.75 14.39 -17.32
N ASN A 16 25.59 14.77 -18.30
CA ASN A 16 26.55 13.96 -19.06
C ASN A 16 26.00 13.11 -20.22
N LYS A 17 25.85 13.75 -21.38
CA LYS A 17 26.15 13.12 -22.68
C LYS A 17 27.21 13.94 -23.41
N ALA A 18 28.36 13.32 -23.66
CA ALA A 18 29.20 13.64 -24.80
C ALA A 18 29.19 12.41 -25.72
N SER A 19 28.63 12.58 -26.92
CA SER A 19 29.32 12.32 -28.20
C SER A 19 28.40 11.78 -29.31
N SER A 20 28.55 12.46 -30.44
CA SER A 20 28.44 12.08 -31.85
C SER A 20 27.17 11.47 -32.45
N ALA A 21 26.57 12.32 -33.28
CA ALA A 21 25.76 12.12 -34.48
C ALA A 21 25.93 10.79 -35.24
N GLN A 22 24.81 10.32 -35.81
CA GLN A 22 24.70 10.16 -37.27
C GLN A 22 23.24 10.18 -37.72
N ILE A 23 23.01 10.98 -38.76
CA ILE A 23 21.74 11.25 -39.44
C ILE A 23 21.48 10.10 -40.43
N SER A 24 20.26 9.56 -40.48
CA SER A 24 19.74 8.91 -41.67
C SER A 24 18.21 9.00 -41.73
N ASN A 25 17.73 9.75 -42.72
CA ASN A 25 16.33 9.91 -43.08
C ASN A 25 15.78 8.62 -43.71
N LYS A 26 14.52 8.27 -43.39
CA LYS A 26 13.58 7.66 -44.37
C LYS A 26 12.13 7.69 -43.88
N THR A 27 11.39 8.61 -44.50
CA THR A 27 10.08 8.46 -45.17
C THR A 27 8.93 7.70 -44.50
N SER A 28 7.89 8.50 -44.22
CA SER A 28 6.45 8.29 -44.16
C SER A 28 5.87 7.03 -44.81
N GLN A 29 4.86 6.44 -44.16
CA GLN A 29 3.61 6.06 -44.82
C GLN A 29 2.42 6.06 -43.84
N SER A 30 1.37 6.74 -44.29
CA SER A 30 0.09 6.97 -43.63
C SER A 30 -0.93 5.97 -44.18
N VAL A 31 -1.74 5.35 -43.32
CA VAL A 31 -3.04 4.78 -43.72
C VAL A 31 -4.06 5.02 -42.60
N ARG A 32 -5.05 5.86 -42.90
CA ARG A 32 -6.39 5.91 -42.29
C ARG A 32 -7.27 4.89 -43.00
N VAL A 33 -8.12 4.15 -42.29
CA VAL A 33 -9.49 3.81 -42.75
C VAL A 33 -10.42 3.63 -41.52
N ASP A 34 -11.33 4.59 -41.42
CA ASP A 34 -12.77 4.58 -41.12
C ASP A 34 -13.50 3.62 -40.16
N ASN A 35 -14.34 4.29 -39.37
CA ASN A 35 -15.54 3.89 -38.66
C ASN A 35 -16.50 3.01 -39.47
N SER A 36 -17.20 2.11 -38.76
CA SER A 36 -18.62 1.83 -39.04
C SER A 36 -19.39 1.45 -37.77
N THR A 37 -20.61 1.97 -37.75
CA THR A 37 -21.62 2.07 -36.70
C THR A 37 -22.52 0.83 -36.60
N SER A 38 -23.45 0.85 -35.62
CA SER A 38 -24.68 0.02 -35.49
C SER A 38 -24.52 -1.19 -34.55
N SER A 39 -25.43 -1.58 -33.66
CA SER A 39 -26.83 -1.21 -33.39
C SER A 39 -27.24 -1.76 -32.02
N ARG A 40 -28.11 -1.03 -31.33
CA ARG A 40 -28.89 -1.45 -30.16
C ARG A 40 -30.10 -2.29 -30.60
N PRO A 41 -30.52 -3.29 -29.80
CA PRO A 41 -31.95 -3.50 -29.58
C PRO A 41 -32.35 -3.55 -28.10
N GLN A 42 -33.63 -3.25 -27.86
CA GLN A 42 -34.32 -3.11 -26.57
C GLN A 42 -34.74 -4.45 -25.93
N ALA A 43 -35.16 -4.35 -24.67
CA ALA A 43 -35.49 -5.38 -23.68
C ALA A 43 -36.74 -6.25 -23.98
N PRO A 44 -37.00 -7.24 -23.11
CA PRO A 44 -38.28 -7.22 -22.39
C PRO A 44 -38.17 -7.47 -20.87
N SER A 45 -39.16 -6.91 -20.17
CA SER A 45 -39.44 -7.01 -18.73
C SER A 45 -40.07 -8.35 -18.37
N THR A 46 -39.66 -8.96 -17.24
CA THR A 46 -40.44 -9.97 -16.52
C THR A 46 -40.33 -9.77 -15.02
N VAL A 47 -41.49 -9.87 -14.39
CA VAL A 47 -41.84 -9.57 -13.00
C VAL A 47 -41.90 -10.87 -12.19
N LYS A 48 -41.50 -10.78 -10.90
CA LYS A 48 -41.75 -11.72 -9.77
C LYS A 48 -41.07 -13.10 -9.79
N SER A 49 -40.25 -13.37 -8.77
CA SER A 49 -40.73 -14.07 -7.57
C SER A 49 -39.60 -14.21 -6.54
N ALA A 50 -39.86 -13.71 -5.33
CA ALA A 50 -39.08 -14.00 -4.14
C ALA A 50 -39.53 -15.35 -3.58
N THR A 51 -38.59 -16.25 -3.33
CA THR A 51 -38.83 -17.45 -2.51
C THR A 51 -37.84 -17.42 -1.36
N SER A 52 -38.31 -16.80 -0.29
CA SER A 52 -37.85 -16.96 1.08
C SER A 52 -38.20 -18.37 1.53
N LEU A 53 -37.20 -19.13 2.00
CA LEU A 53 -37.42 -20.32 2.81
C LEU A 53 -37.22 -19.92 4.28
N ALA A 54 -38.35 -19.65 4.93
CA ALA A 54 -38.45 -19.60 6.38
C ALA A 54 -38.51 -21.04 6.92
N ALA A 55 -37.67 -21.34 7.91
CA ALA A 55 -37.95 -22.36 8.92
C ALA A 55 -38.38 -21.63 10.20
N SER A 56 -39.54 -22.03 10.71
CA SER A 56 -40.32 -21.39 11.77
C SER A 56 -40.09 -22.06 13.14
N GLY A 57 -40.24 -21.27 14.19
CA GLY A 57 -40.50 -21.68 15.58
C GLY A 57 -39.38 -21.26 16.54
N ASN A 58 -39.59 -20.54 17.64
CA ASN A 58 -40.78 -20.00 18.29
C ASN A 58 -40.37 -18.73 19.05
N ALA A 59 -41.32 -17.79 19.19
CA ALA A 59 -41.17 -16.63 20.06
C ALA A 59 -41.39 -17.01 21.53
N THR A 60 -40.47 -16.62 22.41
CA THR A 60 -40.81 -16.08 23.74
C THR A 60 -39.63 -15.33 24.35
N THR A 61 -39.99 -14.16 24.91
CA THR A 61 -39.36 -13.39 25.98
C THR A 61 -38.02 -12.67 25.73
N ASN A 62 -38.18 -11.34 25.63
CA ASN A 62 -37.20 -10.31 25.99
C ASN A 62 -36.48 -10.65 27.30
N GLU A 63 -35.19 -10.97 27.21
CA GLU A 63 -34.24 -10.67 28.26
C GLU A 63 -33.05 -9.96 27.64
N GLY A 64 -32.59 -8.91 28.33
CA GLY A 64 -31.69 -7.90 27.82
C GLY A 64 -30.43 -8.49 27.20
N ARG A 65 -30.25 -8.27 25.89
CA ARG A 65 -28.93 -8.26 25.27
C ARG A 65 -28.13 -7.12 25.88
N SER A 66 -27.50 -7.41 27.01
CA SER A 66 -26.22 -6.79 27.37
C SER A 66 -25.37 -6.86 26.11
N SER A 67 -25.06 -5.70 25.52
CA SER A 67 -24.03 -5.59 24.51
C SER A 67 -22.74 -6.09 25.16
N SER A 68 -22.39 -7.37 24.97
CA SER A 68 -21.14 -7.91 25.50
C SER A 68 -20.02 -7.06 24.91
N LYS A 69 -19.41 -6.21 25.75
CA LYS A 69 -18.23 -5.44 25.35
C LYS A 69 -17.24 -6.44 24.80
N ARG A 70 -16.91 -6.37 23.51
CA ARG A 70 -15.93 -7.26 22.87
C ARG A 70 -14.69 -7.30 23.76
N GLN A 71 -14.36 -8.47 24.28
CA GLN A 71 -13.20 -8.62 25.15
C GLN A 71 -11.94 -8.25 24.36
N ARG A 72 -11.25 -7.20 24.80
CA ARG A 72 -9.98 -6.77 24.22
C ARG A 72 -8.86 -7.47 24.95
N PHE A 73 -8.17 -8.37 24.24
CA PHE A 73 -6.99 -9.05 24.75
C PHE A 73 -5.76 -8.15 24.69
N LYS A 74 -4.88 -8.29 25.68
CA LYS A 74 -3.63 -7.58 25.84
C LYS A 74 -2.47 -8.57 25.96
N MET A 75 -1.24 -8.09 25.79
CA MET A 75 -0.04 -8.92 25.91
C MET A 75 0.05 -9.66 27.26
N ARG A 76 -0.39 -9.00 28.34
CA ARG A 76 -0.46 -9.59 29.70
C ARG A 76 -1.45 -10.74 29.87
N ASP A 77 -2.33 -10.94 28.89
CA ASP A 77 -3.30 -12.04 28.90
C ASP A 77 -2.69 -13.32 28.28
N LEU A 78 -1.44 -13.24 27.78
CA LEU A 78 -0.64 -14.41 27.41
C LEU A 78 -0.08 -15.09 28.68
N PRO A 79 0.23 -16.39 28.61
CA PRO A 79 0.97 -17.07 29.66
C PRO A 79 2.30 -16.36 29.98
N GLU A 80 2.68 -16.40 31.26
CA GLU A 80 3.87 -15.72 31.76
C GLU A 80 5.13 -16.14 30.98
N GLY A 81 5.92 -15.15 30.55
CA GLY A 81 7.16 -15.38 29.82
C GLY A 81 6.98 -15.51 28.30
N MET A 82 5.75 -15.60 27.80
CA MET A 82 5.48 -15.68 26.36
C MET A 82 5.40 -14.31 25.68
N GLU A 83 5.31 -13.20 26.39
CA GLU A 83 5.08 -11.89 25.78
C GLU A 83 6.25 -11.45 24.89
N LYS A 84 7.48 -11.71 25.34
CA LYS A 84 8.70 -11.39 24.60
C LYS A 84 8.85 -12.25 23.34
N PRO A 85 8.85 -13.60 23.41
CA PRO A 85 8.92 -14.41 22.20
C PRO A 85 7.72 -14.18 21.26
N PHE A 86 6.51 -13.93 21.79
CA PHE A 86 5.37 -13.56 20.96
C PHE A 86 5.66 -12.30 20.14
N SER A 87 6.18 -11.25 20.79
CA SER A 87 6.42 -9.96 20.13
C SER A 87 7.64 -9.97 19.21
N ASN A 88 8.71 -10.66 19.61
CA ASN A 88 10.02 -10.58 18.96
C ASN A 88 10.27 -11.71 17.95
N GLU A 89 9.60 -12.85 18.10
CA GLU A 89 9.78 -14.01 17.22
C GLU A 89 8.51 -14.28 16.39
N LEU A 90 7.37 -14.48 17.07
CA LEU A 90 6.14 -14.92 16.41
C LEU A 90 5.56 -13.84 15.49
N ILE A 91 5.40 -12.61 15.98
CA ILE A 91 4.81 -11.52 15.20
C ILE A 91 5.62 -11.18 13.94
N PRO A 92 6.96 -11.05 13.98
CA PRO A 92 7.77 -10.88 12.78
C PRO A 92 7.57 -11.99 11.75
N ARG A 93 7.55 -13.26 12.17
CA ARG A 93 7.34 -14.42 11.27
C ARG A 93 5.94 -14.42 10.67
N ILE A 94 4.92 -14.12 11.47
CA ILE A 94 3.55 -13.95 10.98
C ILE A 94 3.46 -12.82 9.95
N ARG A 95 4.13 -11.68 10.18
CA ARG A 95 4.16 -10.57 9.22
C ARG A 95 4.89 -10.93 7.94
N LYS A 96 6.01 -11.67 8.02
CA LYS A 96 6.73 -12.20 6.85
C LYS A 96 5.78 -13.06 6.01
N LEU A 97 5.18 -14.08 6.62
CA LEU A 97 4.21 -14.97 5.98
C LEU A 97 3.04 -14.18 5.36
N THR A 98 2.41 -13.30 6.15
CA THR A 98 1.29 -12.47 5.67
C THR A 98 1.69 -11.57 4.51
N GLY A 99 2.94 -11.11 4.49
CA GLY A 99 3.50 -10.33 3.40
C GLY A 99 3.59 -11.10 2.09
N GLN A 100 3.80 -12.41 2.14
CA GLN A 100 3.89 -13.30 0.97
C GLN A 100 2.52 -13.68 0.40
N LEU A 101 1.48 -13.71 1.24
CA LEU A 101 0.10 -13.94 0.81
C LEU A 101 -0.41 -12.81 -0.10
N PRO A 102 -1.48 -13.03 -0.89
CA PRO A 102 -2.14 -11.94 -1.59
C PRO A 102 -2.58 -10.82 -0.64
N ALA A 103 -2.57 -9.57 -1.12
CA ALA A 103 -2.91 -8.42 -0.29
C ALA A 103 -4.26 -8.60 0.43
N TRP A 104 -4.34 -8.08 1.65
CA TRP A 104 -5.50 -8.17 2.54
C TRP A 104 -5.87 -9.57 3.04
N HIS A 105 -5.18 -10.63 2.59
CA HIS A 105 -5.35 -11.95 3.18
C HIS A 105 -4.65 -12.01 4.54
N SER A 106 -5.14 -12.91 5.40
CA SER A 106 -4.55 -13.23 6.70
C SER A 106 -4.11 -14.70 6.66
N PRO A 107 -3.08 -15.07 7.44
CA PRO A 107 -2.66 -16.46 7.57
C PRO A 107 -3.79 -17.31 8.15
N THR A 108 -3.82 -18.59 7.77
CA THR A 108 -4.80 -19.54 8.33
C THR A 108 -4.44 -19.89 9.77
N LEU A 109 -5.39 -20.43 10.53
CA LEU A 109 -5.13 -20.95 11.87
C LEU A 109 -4.02 -22.00 11.87
N GLU A 110 -4.00 -22.86 10.86
CA GLU A 110 -2.95 -23.86 10.68
C GLU A 110 -1.57 -23.20 10.53
N ASN A 111 -1.45 -22.14 9.72
CA ASN A 111 -0.17 -21.44 9.59
C ASN A 111 0.28 -20.81 10.91
N ILE A 112 -0.65 -20.21 11.66
CA ILE A 112 -0.34 -19.61 12.96
C ILE A 112 0.07 -20.71 13.95
N GLN A 113 -0.62 -21.85 13.97
CA GLN A 113 -0.28 -23.00 14.80
C GLN A 113 1.11 -23.53 14.47
N SER A 114 1.44 -23.73 13.19
CA SER A 114 2.77 -24.21 12.79
C SER A 114 3.89 -23.29 13.27
N LEU A 115 3.70 -21.97 13.20
CA LEU A 115 4.68 -21.01 13.72
C LEU A 115 4.74 -21.00 15.26
N MET A 116 3.60 -21.18 15.93
CA MET A 116 3.55 -21.30 17.38
C MET A 116 4.31 -22.54 17.86
N ASP A 117 4.09 -23.67 17.19
CA ASP A 117 4.73 -24.94 17.47
C ASP A 117 6.25 -24.88 17.26
N GLU A 118 6.71 -24.16 16.22
CA GLU A 118 8.14 -23.93 15.96
C GLU A 118 8.80 -23.09 17.06
N ILE A 119 8.14 -22.05 17.56
CA ILE A 119 8.71 -21.08 18.51
C ILE A 119 8.55 -21.55 19.96
N PHE A 120 7.51 -22.33 20.25
CA PHE A 120 7.15 -22.80 21.57
C PHE A 120 6.95 -24.33 21.58
N PRO A 121 8.00 -25.12 21.29
CA PRO A 121 7.89 -26.57 21.15
C PRO A 121 7.35 -27.24 22.42
N ASP A 122 7.70 -26.74 23.60
CA ASP A 122 7.24 -27.26 24.89
C ASP A 122 5.71 -27.17 25.08
N TYR A 123 5.06 -26.27 24.33
CA TYR A 123 3.61 -26.03 24.40
C TYR A 123 2.84 -26.76 23.29
N MET A 124 3.54 -27.44 22.36
CA MET A 124 2.91 -28.13 21.24
C MET A 124 1.87 -29.16 21.68
N ASP A 125 2.09 -29.92 22.74
CA ASP A 125 1.12 -30.94 23.18
C ASP A 125 0.07 -30.38 24.15
N GLN A 126 0.26 -29.14 24.61
CA GLN A 126 -0.54 -28.53 25.68
C GLN A 126 -1.56 -27.52 25.14
N TYR A 127 -1.26 -26.89 24.00
CA TYR A 127 -2.07 -25.79 23.49
C TYR A 127 -2.33 -25.93 21.98
N ARG A 128 -3.62 -25.85 21.62
CA ARG A 128 -4.07 -25.72 20.23
C ARG A 128 -4.82 -24.42 20.09
N ILE A 129 -4.38 -23.61 19.13
CA ILE A 129 -4.97 -22.34 18.78
C ILE A 129 -6.39 -22.59 18.27
N GLN A 130 -7.34 -21.85 18.81
CA GLN A 130 -8.74 -21.90 18.41
C GLN A 130 -9.19 -20.54 17.89
N GLU A 131 -10.19 -20.57 17.00
CA GLU A 131 -10.76 -19.32 16.51
C GLU A 131 -11.32 -18.48 17.66
N GLY A 132 -10.88 -17.23 17.72
CA GLY A 132 -11.33 -16.28 18.72
C GLY A 132 -10.59 -16.34 20.05
N ASP A 133 -9.61 -17.22 20.20
CA ASP A 133 -8.73 -17.26 21.37
C ASP A 133 -7.82 -16.02 21.50
N VAL A 134 -7.10 -15.94 22.62
CA VAL A 134 -6.21 -14.82 22.94
C VAL A 134 -5.16 -14.61 21.84
N TYR A 135 -4.54 -15.70 21.35
CA TYR A 135 -3.48 -15.64 20.35
C TYR A 135 -3.99 -15.14 19.01
N CYS A 136 -5.07 -15.71 18.50
CA CYS A 136 -5.72 -15.29 17.26
C CYS A 136 -6.15 -13.83 17.30
N LYS A 137 -6.75 -13.38 18.42
CA LYS A 137 -7.17 -11.98 18.56
C LYS A 137 -5.97 -11.04 18.63
N LEU A 138 -4.91 -11.39 19.35
CA LEU A 138 -3.68 -10.59 19.40
C LEU A 138 -2.99 -10.55 18.04
N VAL A 139 -2.84 -11.68 17.35
CA VAL A 139 -2.29 -11.75 15.99
C VAL A 139 -3.10 -10.88 15.04
N THR A 140 -4.43 -10.99 15.07
CA THR A 140 -5.33 -10.18 14.24
C THR A 140 -5.13 -8.68 14.49
N ALA A 141 -5.04 -8.27 15.76
CA ALA A 141 -4.75 -6.89 16.13
C ALA A 141 -3.38 -6.44 15.60
N ARG A 142 -2.31 -7.22 15.85
CA ARG A 142 -0.96 -6.90 15.36
C ARG A 142 -0.84 -6.82 13.85
N LEU A 143 -1.62 -7.63 13.12
CA LEU A 143 -1.71 -7.56 11.66
C LEU A 143 -2.47 -6.33 11.18
N SER A 144 -3.53 -5.92 11.86
CA SER A 144 -4.25 -4.69 11.53
C SER A 144 -3.40 -3.44 11.81
N ASP A 145 -2.65 -3.41 12.92
CA ASP A 145 -1.66 -2.36 13.21
C ASP A 145 -0.59 -2.31 12.12
N TRP A 146 -0.08 -3.48 11.71
CA TRP A 146 0.89 -3.61 10.64
C TRP A 146 0.36 -3.08 9.30
N ARG A 147 -0.87 -3.42 8.91
CA ARG A 147 -1.51 -2.90 7.68
C ARG A 147 -1.68 -1.39 7.74
N SER A 148 -2.18 -0.87 8.86
CA SER A 148 -2.35 0.57 9.10
C SER A 148 -1.02 1.34 9.04
N GLY A 149 0.07 0.71 9.49
CA GLY A 149 1.41 1.27 9.42
C GLY A 149 1.89 1.59 8.00
N PHE A 150 1.47 0.84 6.97
CA PHE A 150 1.76 1.22 5.57
C PHE A 150 1.11 2.56 5.21
N ALA A 151 -0.15 2.78 5.59
CA ALA A 151 -0.85 4.03 5.31
C ALA A 151 -0.17 5.22 5.99
N THR A 152 0.30 5.05 7.21
CA THR A 152 1.10 6.06 7.93
C THR A 152 2.44 6.30 7.24
N ALA A 153 3.17 5.24 6.88
CA ALA A 153 4.45 5.35 6.19
C ALA A 153 4.32 6.06 4.83
N ALA A 154 3.27 5.76 4.05
CA ALA A 154 3.01 6.41 2.78
C ALA A 154 2.64 7.88 2.93
N MET A 155 1.85 8.23 3.94
CA MET A 155 1.54 9.63 4.25
C MET A 155 2.82 10.43 4.55
N THR A 156 3.73 9.85 5.32
CA THR A 156 5.05 10.43 5.56
C THR A 156 5.84 10.53 4.25
N ALA A 157 5.86 9.47 3.42
CA ALA A 157 6.60 9.47 2.16
C ALA A 157 6.13 10.58 1.20
N VAL A 158 4.82 10.73 1.02
CA VAL A 158 4.28 11.77 0.13
C VAL A 158 4.45 13.16 0.73
N GLY A 159 4.08 13.34 2.01
CA GLY A 159 4.08 14.64 2.67
C GLY A 159 5.46 15.19 3.03
N THR A 160 6.49 14.34 3.16
CA THR A 160 7.83 14.77 3.54
C THR A 160 8.85 14.54 2.44
N LEU A 161 9.01 13.31 1.94
CA LEU A 161 10.01 12.98 0.93
C LEU A 161 9.64 13.59 -0.42
N TRP A 162 8.46 13.27 -0.96
CA TRP A 162 8.06 13.76 -2.28
C TRP A 162 7.78 15.27 -2.26
N ALA A 163 6.96 15.75 -1.31
CA ALA A 163 6.65 17.17 -1.22
C ALA A 163 7.90 18.01 -0.88
N GLY A 164 8.80 17.52 -0.03
CA GLY A 164 10.07 18.19 0.26
C GLY A 164 11.03 18.21 -0.93
N ASN A 165 11.06 17.17 -1.76
CA ASN A 165 11.81 17.17 -3.03
C ASN A 165 11.25 18.20 -4.01
N LEU A 166 9.92 18.29 -4.12
CA LEU A 166 9.24 19.27 -4.94
C LEU A 166 9.53 20.69 -4.46
N GLN A 167 9.43 20.94 -3.14
CA GLN A 167 9.75 22.23 -2.54
C GLN A 167 11.18 22.67 -2.85
N ARG A 168 12.17 21.80 -2.62
CA ARG A 168 13.58 22.11 -2.95
C ARG A 168 13.77 22.45 -4.43
N ALA A 169 13.13 21.69 -5.33
CA ALA A 169 13.23 21.95 -6.76
C ALA A 169 12.61 23.31 -7.16
N LEU A 170 11.51 23.70 -6.51
CA LEU A 170 10.85 25.00 -6.73
C LEU A 170 11.68 26.16 -6.17
N GLU A 171 12.23 26.01 -4.97
CA GLU A 171 13.08 27.02 -4.33
C GLU A 171 14.31 27.34 -5.18
N GLU A 172 14.93 26.33 -5.78
CA GLU A 172 16.09 26.52 -6.66
C GLU A 172 15.80 27.33 -7.93
N ILE A 173 14.56 27.32 -8.42
CA ILE A 173 14.12 28.14 -9.54
C ILE A 173 13.40 29.43 -9.08
N GLY A 174 13.51 29.79 -7.80
CA GLY A 174 12.93 31.00 -7.23
C GLY A 174 11.40 31.01 -7.17
N THR A 175 10.77 29.83 -7.15
CA THR A 175 9.31 29.69 -7.11
C THR A 175 8.86 29.25 -5.72
N GLU A 176 7.87 29.94 -5.16
CA GLU A 176 7.25 29.56 -3.88
C GLU A 176 6.31 28.36 -4.06
N ILE A 177 6.36 27.40 -3.13
CA ILE A 177 5.43 26.28 -3.11
C ILE A 177 4.05 26.72 -2.62
N LYS A 178 3.05 26.60 -3.49
CA LYS A 178 1.64 26.88 -3.17
C LYS A 178 0.82 25.60 -3.26
N PRO A 179 -0.29 25.47 -2.49
CA PRO A 179 -1.17 24.31 -2.57
C PRO A 179 -1.59 23.96 -4.01
N ALA A 180 -1.87 24.96 -4.85
CA ALA A 180 -2.23 24.73 -6.26
C ALA A 180 -1.14 24.00 -7.07
N VAL A 181 0.14 24.29 -6.80
CA VAL A 181 1.27 23.60 -7.47
C VAL A 181 1.35 22.16 -7.00
N ILE A 182 1.17 21.91 -5.70
CA ILE A 182 1.12 20.56 -5.14
C ILE A 182 -0.04 19.78 -5.76
N ALA A 183 -1.23 20.37 -5.82
CA ALA A 183 -2.42 19.77 -6.43
C ALA A 183 -2.18 19.35 -7.88
N GLU A 184 -1.62 20.25 -8.70
CA GLU A 184 -1.28 19.97 -10.10
C GLU A 184 -0.29 18.81 -10.22
N GLN A 185 0.78 18.82 -9.41
CA GLN A 185 1.79 17.77 -9.43
C GLN A 185 1.24 16.42 -8.93
N VAL A 186 0.40 16.42 -7.90
CA VAL A 186 -0.28 15.21 -7.41
C VAL A 186 -1.22 14.65 -8.48
N GLN A 187 -1.98 15.50 -9.16
CA GLN A 187 -2.87 15.07 -10.25
C GLN A 187 -2.06 14.46 -11.41
N TRP A 188 -0.92 15.05 -11.77
CA TRP A 188 -0.01 14.49 -12.77
C TRP A 188 0.53 13.13 -12.32
N MET A 189 0.96 12.98 -11.06
CA MET A 189 1.44 11.72 -10.51
C MET A 189 0.38 10.62 -10.56
N LEU A 190 -0.86 10.94 -10.18
CA LEU A 190 -2.00 10.03 -10.20
C LEU A 190 -2.37 9.61 -11.63
N GLY A 191 -2.23 10.50 -12.61
CA GLY A 191 -2.53 10.25 -14.02
C GLY A 191 -3.99 9.86 -14.27
N ASP A 192 -4.26 9.34 -15.45
CA ASP A 192 -5.56 8.75 -15.80
C ASP A 192 -5.70 7.35 -15.18
N GLU A 193 -6.75 7.10 -14.41
CA GLU A 193 -7.01 5.79 -13.79
C GLU A 193 -7.17 4.68 -14.83
N GLU A 194 -7.71 4.98 -16.02
CA GLU A 194 -7.89 4.02 -17.13
C GLU A 194 -6.54 3.56 -17.72
N ALA A 195 -5.47 4.33 -17.53
CA ALA A 195 -4.11 3.91 -17.90
C ALA A 195 -3.57 2.79 -16.99
N GLY A 196 -4.30 2.40 -15.93
CA GLY A 196 -3.97 1.27 -15.07
C GLY A 196 -2.60 1.45 -14.39
N LEU A 197 -1.66 0.54 -14.65
CA LEU A 197 -0.30 0.59 -14.08
C LEU A 197 0.65 1.51 -14.86
N ASN A 198 0.16 2.17 -15.90
CA ASN A 198 0.93 3.07 -16.75
C ASN A 198 0.77 4.53 -16.31
N ARG A 199 1.04 4.81 -15.03
CA ARG A 199 0.86 6.13 -14.40
C ARG A 199 2.14 6.54 -13.67
N PRO A 200 2.52 7.84 -13.65
CA PRO A 200 3.85 8.26 -13.17
C PRO A 200 4.19 7.79 -11.74
N LEU A 201 3.21 7.77 -10.83
CA LEU A 201 3.41 7.36 -9.43
C LEU A 201 4.04 5.98 -9.22
N TYR A 202 3.95 5.11 -10.23
CA TYR A 202 4.47 3.76 -10.16
C TYR A 202 5.91 3.62 -10.64
N TRP A 203 6.46 4.60 -11.36
CA TRP A 203 7.75 4.42 -12.02
C TRP A 203 8.86 5.14 -11.27
N ARG A 204 10.06 4.56 -11.29
CA ARG A 204 11.26 5.20 -10.72
C ARG A 204 11.68 6.41 -11.54
N SER A 205 11.63 6.30 -12.87
CA SER A 205 11.78 7.43 -13.78
C SER A 205 10.64 7.42 -14.79
N TRP A 206 10.11 8.62 -15.04
CA TRP A 206 9.08 8.91 -16.02
C TRP A 206 9.45 10.24 -16.68
N GLU A 207 9.92 10.16 -17.93
CA GLU A 207 10.44 11.31 -18.68
C GLU A 207 9.65 11.46 -19.98
N GLU A 208 9.00 12.60 -20.17
CA GLU A 208 8.33 12.93 -21.42
C GLU A 208 9.38 13.30 -22.48
N LEU A 209 9.37 12.59 -23.61
CA LEU A 209 10.31 12.82 -24.70
C LEU A 209 9.86 14.03 -25.53
N GLU A 210 10.72 15.04 -25.60
CA GLU A 210 10.43 16.25 -26.35
C GLU A 210 10.14 15.95 -27.83
N GLY A 211 9.11 16.61 -28.38
CA GLY A 211 8.78 16.58 -29.81
C GLY A 211 8.08 15.31 -30.32
N SER A 212 8.05 14.20 -29.55
CA SER A 212 7.43 12.94 -29.99
C SER A 212 6.11 12.60 -29.30
N GLY A 213 5.80 13.27 -28.18
CA GLY A 213 4.68 12.89 -27.30
C GLY A 213 4.87 11.52 -26.63
N GLY A 214 6.04 10.89 -26.81
CA GLY A 214 6.41 9.63 -26.16
C GLY A 214 6.85 9.83 -24.72
N VAL A 215 6.87 8.74 -23.95
CA VAL A 215 7.35 8.74 -22.57
C VAL A 215 8.38 7.62 -22.38
N GLN A 216 9.56 7.98 -21.90
CA GLN A 216 10.57 7.04 -21.46
C GLN A 216 10.34 6.69 -19.98
N LYS A 217 10.26 5.40 -19.66
CA LYS A 217 9.89 4.91 -18.33
C LYS A 217 10.88 3.84 -17.89
N SER A 218 11.29 3.88 -16.62
CA SER A 218 12.11 2.82 -16.04
C SER A 218 11.78 2.60 -14.57
N GLY A 219 12.06 1.38 -14.09
CA GLY A 219 11.78 0.98 -12.72
C GLY A 219 10.29 0.93 -12.40
N ARG A 220 9.55 0.07 -13.10
CA ARG A 220 8.11 -0.16 -12.84
C ARG A 220 7.89 -0.62 -11.40
N LEU A 221 6.87 -0.05 -10.75
CA LEU A 221 6.53 -0.17 -9.33
C LEU A 221 7.65 0.22 -8.34
N ARG A 222 8.70 0.92 -8.77
CA ARG A 222 9.88 1.28 -7.95
C ARG A 222 10.04 2.78 -7.70
N SER A 223 8.94 3.53 -7.63
CA SER A 223 9.02 4.94 -7.24
C SER A 223 9.52 5.05 -5.79
N GLU A 224 10.23 6.14 -5.49
CA GLU A 224 10.88 6.31 -4.18
C GLU A 224 9.89 6.27 -3.01
N VAL A 225 8.69 6.78 -3.22
CA VAL A 225 7.61 6.74 -2.22
C VAL A 225 7.09 5.31 -1.98
N ILE A 226 7.03 4.46 -3.01
CA ILE A 226 6.67 3.04 -2.86
C ILE A 226 7.76 2.33 -2.06
N LEU A 227 9.02 2.51 -2.44
CA LEU A 227 10.16 1.88 -1.78
C LEU A 227 10.27 2.31 -0.31
N PHE A 228 10.13 3.60 -0.02
CA PHE A 228 10.10 4.12 1.35
C PHE A 228 8.96 3.49 2.17
N THR A 229 7.76 3.42 1.57
CA THR A 229 6.59 2.83 2.23
C THR A 229 6.79 1.34 2.47
N PHE A 230 7.36 0.62 1.51
CA PHE A 230 7.62 -0.82 1.63
C PHE A 230 8.64 -1.13 2.73
N TYR A 231 9.57 -0.22 3.02
CA TYR A 231 10.49 -0.40 4.15
C TYR A 231 9.72 -0.72 5.45
N TRP A 232 8.54 -0.14 5.68
CA TRP A 232 7.73 -0.46 6.87
C TRP A 232 7.59 -1.97 7.10
N HIS A 233 7.39 -2.74 6.03
CA HIS A 233 7.36 -4.19 6.09
C HIS A 233 8.71 -4.78 6.53
N LEU A 234 9.80 -4.40 5.86
CA LEU A 234 11.15 -4.89 6.18
C LEU A 234 11.52 -4.63 7.65
N GLN A 235 11.11 -3.47 8.16
CA GLN A 235 11.31 -3.08 9.55
C GLN A 235 10.49 -3.94 10.52
N SER A 236 9.28 -4.31 10.11
CA SER A 236 8.37 -5.12 10.91
C SER A 236 8.75 -6.60 10.99
N ILE A 237 9.70 -7.04 10.15
CA ILE A 237 10.28 -8.39 10.10
C ILE A 237 11.78 -8.39 10.43
N THR A 238 12.28 -7.35 11.11
CA THR A 238 13.70 -7.19 11.42
C THR A 238 14.26 -8.45 12.07
N GLY A 239 15.39 -8.94 11.57
CA GLY A 239 16.03 -10.18 12.02
C GLY A 239 15.69 -11.40 11.16
N LEU A 240 14.71 -11.29 10.27
CA LEU A 240 14.36 -12.33 9.31
C LEU A 240 14.87 -11.96 7.91
N SER A 241 15.28 -12.96 7.13
CA SER A 241 15.49 -12.78 5.70
C SER A 241 14.14 -12.66 5.00
N LEU A 242 14.07 -11.86 3.94
CA LEU A 242 12.87 -11.81 3.10
C LEU A 242 12.68 -13.12 2.34
N PHE A 243 13.80 -13.72 1.94
CA PHE A 243 13.90 -15.02 1.29
C PHE A 243 14.85 -15.87 2.14
N ASP A 244 14.33 -16.88 2.83
CA ASP A 244 15.16 -17.84 3.54
C ASP A 244 15.84 -18.77 2.51
N ASN A 245 15.10 -19.11 1.45
CA ASN A 245 15.52 -19.98 0.36
C ASN A 245 15.12 -19.38 -1.01
N ASP A 246 15.70 -19.88 -2.11
CA ASP A 246 15.35 -19.43 -3.48
C ASP A 246 13.88 -19.73 -3.87
N ASP A 247 13.24 -20.66 -3.18
CA ASP A 247 11.83 -21.06 -3.40
C ASP A 247 10.81 -20.22 -2.63
N ASP A 248 11.27 -19.29 -1.77
CA ASP A 248 10.38 -18.45 -0.97
C ASP A 248 9.52 -17.56 -1.88
N ALA A 249 8.21 -17.55 -1.62
CA ALA A 249 7.31 -16.65 -2.30
C ALA A 249 7.71 -15.18 -2.03
N PRO A 250 7.71 -14.31 -3.04
CA PRO A 250 7.98 -12.91 -2.83
C PRO A 250 6.89 -12.26 -1.96
N PRO A 251 7.19 -11.12 -1.29
CA PRO A 251 6.25 -10.43 -0.41
C PRO A 251 5.17 -9.66 -1.21
N ILE A 252 4.38 -10.37 -2.02
CA ILE A 252 3.40 -9.81 -2.97
C ILE A 252 2.36 -8.96 -2.23
N GLY A 253 1.82 -9.46 -1.13
CA GLY A 253 0.83 -8.76 -0.32
C GLY A 253 1.39 -7.51 0.31
N ALA A 254 2.55 -7.60 0.96
CA ALA A 254 3.19 -6.45 1.60
C ALA A 254 3.56 -5.36 0.58
N TYR A 255 4.11 -5.74 -0.58
CA TYR A 255 4.46 -4.77 -1.62
C TYR A 255 3.21 -4.13 -2.25
N THR A 256 2.14 -4.90 -2.45
CA THR A 256 0.84 -4.38 -2.90
C THR A 256 0.25 -3.40 -1.91
N LEU A 257 0.29 -3.70 -0.60
CA LEU A 257 -0.18 -2.80 0.45
C LEU A 257 0.61 -1.49 0.45
N ALA A 258 1.93 -1.53 0.26
CA ALA A 258 2.75 -0.34 0.13
C ALA A 258 2.32 0.53 -1.08
N ILE A 259 2.06 -0.09 -2.23
CA ILE A 259 1.60 0.63 -3.42
C ILE A 259 0.23 1.27 -3.20
N GLN A 260 -0.74 0.54 -2.63
CA GLN A 260 -2.07 1.06 -2.34
C GLN A 260 -2.04 2.17 -1.29
N ALA A 261 -1.18 2.06 -0.28
CA ALA A 261 -0.96 3.11 0.70
C ALA A 261 -0.42 4.40 0.05
N VAL A 262 0.47 4.28 -0.94
CA VAL A 262 0.95 5.43 -1.73
C VAL A 262 -0.15 6.03 -2.59
N GLU A 263 -0.98 5.21 -3.26
CA GLU A 263 -2.17 5.72 -3.97
C GLU A 263 -3.09 6.51 -3.02
N ARG A 264 -3.33 5.98 -1.81
CA ARG A 264 -4.10 6.66 -0.77
C ARG A 264 -3.47 7.99 -0.36
N ALA A 265 -2.16 8.00 -0.15
CA ALA A 265 -1.44 9.19 0.29
C ALA A 265 -1.47 10.29 -0.78
N TYR A 266 -1.29 9.97 -2.06
CA TYR A 266 -1.46 10.93 -3.14
C TYR A 266 -2.91 11.41 -3.26
N LYS A 267 -3.90 10.51 -3.17
CA LYS A 267 -5.32 10.89 -3.17
C LYS A 267 -5.68 11.84 -2.03
N ALA A 268 -4.97 11.76 -0.90
CA ALA A 268 -5.16 12.68 0.22
C ALA A 268 -4.54 14.08 0.00
N HIS A 269 -3.71 14.28 -1.03
CA HIS A 269 -3.06 15.56 -1.33
C HIS A 269 -3.56 16.20 -2.64
N VAL A 270 -4.66 15.72 -3.21
CA VAL A 270 -5.20 16.21 -4.49
C VAL A 270 -5.62 17.68 -4.46
N THR A 271 -5.97 18.22 -3.29
CA THR A 271 -6.30 19.64 -3.11
C THR A 271 -5.06 20.52 -2.89
N GLY A 272 -3.87 19.92 -2.83
CA GLY A 272 -2.63 20.60 -2.44
C GLY A 272 -2.36 20.58 -0.94
N GLU A 273 -3.36 20.21 -0.14
CA GLU A 273 -3.26 20.02 1.31
C GLU A 273 -3.64 18.59 1.67
N LYS A 274 -3.16 18.12 2.83
CA LYS A 274 -3.48 16.79 3.33
C LYS A 274 -4.93 16.75 3.83
N VAL A 275 -5.82 16.20 3.02
CA VAL A 275 -7.23 15.99 3.33
C VAL A 275 -7.57 14.51 3.23
N LEU A 276 -7.96 13.92 4.36
CA LEU A 276 -8.52 12.56 4.39
C LEU A 276 -10.05 12.62 4.46
N PRO A 277 -10.75 11.65 3.86
CA PRO A 277 -12.16 11.43 4.15
C PRO A 277 -12.40 11.25 5.66
N THR A 278 -13.64 11.44 6.11
CA THR A 278 -14.03 11.20 7.50
C THR A 278 -14.73 9.84 7.65
N GLY A 279 -14.67 9.27 8.86
CA GLY A 279 -15.31 8.00 9.18
C GLY A 279 -14.65 6.79 8.49
N GLN A 280 -15.44 5.72 8.31
CA GLN A 280 -14.94 4.41 7.84
C GLN A 280 -14.35 4.45 6.43
N THR A 281 -14.77 5.38 5.57
CA THR A 281 -14.22 5.54 4.21
C THR A 281 -12.77 6.03 4.21
N ALA A 282 -12.30 6.60 5.32
CA ALA A 282 -10.92 7.02 5.51
C ALA A 282 -9.97 5.84 5.77
N TRP A 283 -10.51 4.71 6.23
CA TRP A 283 -9.72 3.60 6.75
C TRP A 283 -8.93 2.91 5.65
N PHE A 284 -7.70 2.50 5.98
CA PHE A 284 -6.90 1.64 5.13
C PHE A 284 -7.25 0.18 5.42
N SER A 285 -8.42 -0.23 4.93
CA SER A 285 -9.04 -1.53 5.16
C SER A 285 -9.32 -2.28 3.86
N VAL A 286 -9.59 -3.57 3.98
CA VAL A 286 -9.98 -4.44 2.86
C VAL A 286 -11.27 -3.94 2.17
N ASP A 287 -12.23 -3.40 2.90
CA ASP A 287 -13.48 -2.90 2.31
C ASP A 287 -13.24 -1.74 1.34
N ASN A 288 -12.29 -0.87 1.70
CA ASN A 288 -11.98 0.33 0.92
C ASN A 288 -10.94 0.06 -0.18
N TRP A 289 -9.99 -0.84 0.06
CA TRP A 289 -8.79 -1.01 -0.78
C TRP A 289 -8.62 -2.42 -1.35
N GLY A 290 -9.30 -3.42 -0.80
CA GLY A 290 -9.38 -4.76 -1.37
C GLY A 290 -10.16 -4.79 -2.70
N ASP A 291 -10.05 -5.91 -3.39
CA ASP A 291 -10.83 -6.15 -4.61
C ASP A 291 -12.33 -6.05 -4.31
N THR A 292 -13.06 -5.42 -5.21
CA THR A 292 -14.52 -5.25 -5.07
C THR A 292 -15.21 -5.57 -6.38
N PHE A 293 -16.53 -5.38 -6.42
CA PHE A 293 -17.32 -5.53 -7.62
C PHE A 293 -18.14 -4.27 -7.86
N LYS A 294 -18.21 -3.82 -9.10
CA LYS A 294 -19.11 -2.74 -9.54
C LYS A 294 -20.18 -3.34 -10.43
N TYR A 295 -21.41 -2.84 -10.33
CA TYR A 295 -22.46 -3.17 -11.28
C TYR A 295 -22.46 -2.13 -12.41
N ALA A 296 -22.28 -2.57 -13.65
CA ALA A 296 -22.41 -1.71 -14.82
C ALA A 296 -23.21 -2.44 -15.90
N ALA A 297 -24.20 -1.75 -16.48
CA ALA A 297 -25.12 -2.32 -17.46
C ALA A 297 -25.74 -3.66 -17.04
N GLY A 298 -26.12 -3.80 -15.76
CA GLY A 298 -26.73 -5.02 -15.20
C GLY A 298 -25.75 -6.18 -14.98
N ARG A 299 -24.44 -6.01 -15.22
CA ARG A 299 -23.42 -7.03 -15.01
C ARG A 299 -22.55 -6.70 -13.81
N LYS A 300 -22.23 -7.72 -13.00
CA LYS A 300 -21.24 -7.64 -11.92
C LYS A 300 -19.85 -7.70 -12.52
N ILE A 301 -19.13 -6.58 -12.52
CA ILE A 301 -17.77 -6.44 -13.04
C ILE A 301 -16.78 -6.40 -11.87
N LYS A 302 -15.76 -7.26 -11.91
CA LYS A 302 -14.68 -7.24 -10.91
C LYS A 302 -13.91 -5.92 -11.03
N ASN A 303 -13.79 -5.20 -9.92
CA ASN A 303 -12.91 -4.05 -9.77
C ASN A 303 -11.68 -4.48 -8.96
N ALA A 304 -10.65 -4.93 -9.68
CA ALA A 304 -9.39 -5.40 -9.12
C ALA A 304 -8.56 -4.23 -8.59
N ARG A 305 -8.80 -3.82 -7.34
CA ARG A 305 -8.03 -2.73 -6.70
C ARG A 305 -6.66 -3.22 -6.23
N ALA A 306 -6.60 -4.42 -5.67
CA ALA A 306 -5.39 -5.02 -5.12
C ALA A 306 -4.79 -6.03 -6.10
N SER A 307 -5.61 -6.94 -6.66
CA SER A 307 -5.08 -8.02 -7.51
C SER A 307 -4.52 -7.53 -8.85
N LYS A 308 -4.76 -6.27 -9.24
CA LYS A 308 -4.17 -5.67 -10.44
C LYS A 308 -2.63 -5.62 -10.39
N PHE A 309 -2.05 -5.65 -9.20
CA PHE A 309 -0.60 -5.62 -9.01
C PHE A 309 0.03 -7.02 -8.96
N SER A 310 -0.73 -8.04 -8.55
CA SER A 310 -0.20 -9.37 -8.20
C SER A 310 0.64 -9.99 -9.32
N ASN A 311 0.13 -10.02 -10.55
CA ASN A 311 0.86 -10.61 -11.68
C ASN A 311 2.14 -9.85 -12.02
N THR A 312 2.16 -8.52 -11.84
CA THR A 312 3.36 -7.72 -12.11
C THR A 312 4.42 -7.98 -11.04
N ILE A 313 4.03 -8.06 -9.77
CA ILE A 313 4.96 -8.28 -8.65
C ILE A 313 5.46 -9.73 -8.65
N ALA A 314 4.60 -10.70 -8.92
CA ALA A 314 4.98 -12.12 -9.02
C ALA A 314 5.95 -12.39 -10.17
N ALA A 315 5.93 -11.55 -11.22
CA ALA A 315 6.86 -11.65 -12.35
C ALA A 315 8.23 -11.01 -12.08
N PHE A 316 8.44 -10.38 -10.93
CA PHE A 316 9.75 -9.84 -10.56
C PHE A 316 10.76 -10.96 -10.34
N THR A 317 11.93 -10.82 -10.96
CA THR A 317 13.05 -11.74 -10.78
C THR A 317 13.74 -11.50 -9.43
N LEU A 318 14.58 -12.43 -9.00
CA LEU A 318 15.45 -12.23 -7.82
C LEU A 318 16.25 -10.93 -7.93
N ARG A 319 16.79 -10.64 -9.12
CA ARG A 319 17.51 -9.38 -9.40
C ARG A 319 16.63 -8.14 -9.22
N ASP A 320 15.35 -8.21 -9.58
CA ASP A 320 14.43 -7.10 -9.34
C ASP A 320 14.22 -6.86 -7.85
N TRP A 321 14.07 -7.93 -7.07
CA TRP A 321 13.97 -7.86 -5.61
C TRP A 321 15.24 -7.37 -4.95
N GLU A 322 16.41 -7.81 -5.39
CA GLU A 322 17.71 -7.28 -4.94
C GLU A 322 17.80 -5.77 -5.16
N MET A 323 17.41 -5.29 -6.35
CA MET A 323 17.35 -3.86 -6.64
C MET A 323 16.37 -3.15 -5.71
N ILE A 324 15.16 -3.69 -5.54
CA ILE A 324 14.13 -3.13 -4.63
C ILE A 324 14.67 -3.01 -3.21
N LEU A 325 15.28 -4.06 -2.68
CA LEU A 325 15.82 -4.09 -1.32
C LEU A 325 16.99 -3.11 -1.16
N ASN A 326 17.92 -3.10 -2.11
CA ASN A 326 19.04 -2.18 -2.10
C ASN A 326 18.58 -0.71 -2.15
N ASP A 327 17.71 -0.37 -3.10
CA ASP A 327 17.18 0.99 -3.24
C ASP A 327 16.39 1.42 -1.99
N THR A 328 15.59 0.51 -1.42
CA THR A 328 14.82 0.75 -0.19
C THR A 328 15.74 1.05 1.00
N ASN A 329 16.84 0.30 1.13
CA ASN A 329 17.84 0.52 2.18
C ASN A 329 18.61 1.84 1.97
N VAL A 330 19.00 2.16 0.73
CA VAL A 330 19.70 3.42 0.38
C VAL A 330 18.83 4.64 0.69
N LEU A 331 17.55 4.63 0.32
CA LEU A 331 16.63 5.71 0.63
C LEU A 331 16.53 5.95 2.14
N ARG A 332 16.57 4.87 2.93
CA ARG A 332 16.51 4.98 4.39
C ARG A 332 17.80 5.53 5.01
N THR A 333 18.96 5.03 4.59
CA THR A 333 20.25 5.51 5.12
C THR A 333 20.47 6.97 4.76
N GLY A 334 20.10 7.38 3.54
CA GLY A 334 20.10 8.78 3.10
C GLY A 334 19.28 9.68 4.02
N LEU A 335 18.04 9.30 4.32
CA LEU A 335 17.17 10.07 5.21
C LEU A 335 17.66 10.12 6.66
N LYS A 336 18.19 9.02 7.21
CA LYS A 336 18.81 9.02 8.54
C LYS A 336 19.99 10.00 8.61
N MET A 337 20.78 10.10 7.54
CA MET A 337 21.91 11.03 7.46
C MET A 337 21.47 12.49 7.31
N GLU A 338 20.43 12.77 6.51
CA GLU A 338 19.84 14.11 6.42
C GLU A 338 19.22 14.56 7.75
N GLY A 339 18.54 13.67 8.47
CA GLY A 339 18.01 13.94 9.81
C GLY A 339 19.10 14.27 10.82
N ARG A 340 20.20 13.51 10.84
CA ARG A 340 21.37 13.80 11.70
C ARG A 340 22.03 15.14 11.39
N LYS A 341 22.12 15.52 10.11
CA LYS A 341 22.64 16.84 9.70
C LYS A 341 21.75 17.98 10.18
N LYS A 342 20.42 17.81 10.18
CA LYS A 342 19.47 18.79 10.75
C LYS A 342 19.59 18.92 12.26
N VAL A 343 19.81 17.82 12.99
CA VAL A 343 20.02 17.83 14.46
C VAL A 343 21.35 18.50 14.84
N ALA A 344 22.41 18.31 14.06
CA ALA A 344 23.70 18.99 14.29
C ALA A 344 23.65 20.52 14.12
N GLY A 345 22.68 21.03 13.33
CA GLY A 345 22.45 22.48 13.15
C GLY A 345 21.46 23.11 14.14
N SER A 346 20.85 22.33 15.05
CA SER A 346 19.87 22.80 16.04
C SER A 346 20.11 22.24 17.45
N ALA A 347 21.38 21.98 17.80
CA ALA A 347 21.76 21.60 19.15
C ALA A 347 21.81 22.82 20.10
N SER A 348 20.62 23.30 20.46
CA SER A 348 20.35 23.93 21.76
C SER A 348 18.90 23.61 22.11
N GLY A 349 18.70 22.70 23.08
CA GLY A 349 17.40 22.47 23.69
C GLY A 349 16.93 21.02 23.72
N SER A 350 17.19 20.40 24.87
CA SER A 350 16.37 19.38 25.55
C SER A 350 16.22 18.00 24.92
N ALA A 351 16.67 17.02 25.71
CA ALA A 351 16.50 15.59 25.53
C ALA A 351 15.02 15.19 25.44
N TYR A 352 14.73 14.25 24.55
CA TYR A 352 13.47 13.52 24.53
C TYR A 352 13.53 12.48 25.66
N GLU A 353 12.85 12.81 26.74
CA GLU A 353 12.43 11.85 27.74
C GLU A 353 11.31 11.00 27.13
N SER A 354 11.46 9.69 27.24
CA SER A 354 10.47 8.69 26.81
C SER A 354 9.25 8.77 27.71
N ASP A 355 8.11 9.16 27.16
CA ASP A 355 6.82 9.00 27.84
C ASP A 355 5.92 8.02 27.08
N GLU A 356 5.27 7.19 27.88
CA GLU A 356 4.37 6.12 27.51
C GLU A 356 3.04 6.68 26.98
N GLY A 357 2.40 5.91 26.09
CA GLY A 357 0.96 5.98 25.89
C GLY A 357 0.47 6.97 24.84
N ASP A 358 0.28 6.49 23.60
CA ASP A 358 -0.87 6.95 22.84
C ASP A 358 -1.53 5.78 22.10
N SER A 359 -2.82 5.64 22.35
CA SER A 359 -3.67 4.57 21.85
C SER A 359 -4.01 4.88 20.40
N GLY A 360 -3.52 4.06 19.47
CA GLY A 360 -3.91 4.15 18.06
C GLY A 360 -5.43 4.06 17.87
N PRO A 361 -5.98 4.65 16.79
CA PRO A 361 -7.42 4.73 16.59
C PRO A 361 -8.07 3.34 16.53
N GLU A 362 -9.19 3.21 17.24
CA GLU A 362 -9.97 1.98 17.34
C GLU A 362 -10.49 1.54 15.96
N TYR A 363 -10.04 0.38 15.48
CA TYR A 363 -10.63 -0.29 14.32
C TYR A 363 -11.46 -1.48 14.81
N GLU A 364 -12.73 -1.49 14.41
CA GLU A 364 -13.63 -2.63 14.63
C GLU A 364 -13.40 -3.62 13.48
N VAL A 365 -12.65 -4.69 13.72
CA VAL A 365 -12.50 -5.78 12.74
C VAL A 365 -13.83 -6.53 12.66
N MET A 366 -14.49 -6.46 11.51
CA MET A 366 -15.61 -7.34 11.16
C MET A 366 -15.03 -8.55 10.43
N LEU A 367 -15.28 -9.74 10.98
CA LEU A 367 -15.09 -10.99 10.25
C LEU A 367 -16.21 -11.05 9.21
N SER A 368 -15.87 -11.17 7.94
CA SER A 368 -16.82 -11.47 6.87
C SER A 368 -17.08 -12.98 6.87
N ASP A 369 -18.36 -13.35 6.96
CA ASP A 369 -18.88 -14.72 6.85
C ASP A 369 -18.45 -15.43 5.55
#